data_AF-A0A956H9X5-F1
#
_entry.id   AF-A0A956H9X5-F1
#
_cell.length_a   1.000
_cell.length_b   1.000
_cell.length_c   1.000
_cell.angle_alpha   90.00
_cell.angle_beta   90.00
_cell.angle_gamma   90.00
#
_symmetry.space_group_name_H-M   'P 1'
#
loop_
_entity.id
_entity.type
_entity.pdbx_description
1 polymer ?
#
loop_
_entity_poly.entity_id
_entity_poly.type
_entity_poly.pdbx_seq_one_letter_code
_entity_poly.pdbx_strand_id
1 'polypeptide(L)'
;QPEAGRALAEDFESSRAQRRRELLRIAVEHPEGLPRQTLLRLAESASDSPLKTLLKAGLVRLEMREDESDVFRDLDLDYGDAPPLMPDQHRAAATIGSALESGRHRGFLLHGVTGSGKTEVYLDAIRRCLDLGRAAIVMVPEISLTPQTIERFESRFGSVAVLHSHLTDAERARQWQLLRSGQRRIAIGPRSAVFAPVGKLGLIILDEEHENTFKQQNTPR
;
A
#
# COMPACT_ATOMS: atom_id res chain seq x y z
N GLN A 1 1.28 -11.00 -32.29
CA GLN A 1 1.54 -10.10 -33.44
C GLN A 1 0.21 -9.52 -33.90
N PRO A 2 0.14 -8.21 -34.20
CA PRO A 2 -1.12 -7.47 -34.29
C PRO A 2 -2.04 -7.87 -35.46
N GLU A 3 -1.50 -8.44 -36.54
CA GLU A 3 -2.28 -8.77 -37.74
C GLU A 3 -3.08 -10.07 -37.63
N ALA A 4 -2.61 -11.05 -36.84
CA ALA A 4 -3.33 -12.30 -36.59
C ALA A 4 -4.59 -12.11 -35.70
N GLY A 5 -4.67 -11.01 -34.94
CA GLY A 5 -5.77 -10.74 -34.02
C GLY A 5 -7.04 -10.21 -34.70
N ARG A 6 -6.92 -9.54 -35.85
CA ARG A 6 -8.08 -8.95 -36.56
C ARG A 6 -8.90 -9.99 -37.33
N ALA A 7 -8.27 -11.02 -37.89
CA ALA A 7 -8.95 -12.03 -38.71
C ALA A 7 -9.76 -13.06 -37.88
N LEU A 8 -9.45 -13.24 -36.59
CA LEU A 8 -10.17 -14.17 -35.70
C LEU A 8 -11.45 -13.58 -35.09
N ALA A 9 -11.79 -12.34 -35.43
CA ALA A 9 -12.98 -11.69 -34.93
C ALA A 9 -14.24 -12.08 -35.72
N GLU A 10 -14.18 -12.58 -36.95
CA GLU A 10 -15.39 -12.60 -37.80
C GLU A 10 -16.31 -13.82 -37.73
N ASP A 11 -16.00 -14.84 -36.92
CA ASP A 11 -16.94 -15.93 -36.69
C ASP A 11 -17.14 -16.21 -35.19
N PHE A 12 -18.34 -16.67 -34.82
CA PHE A 12 -18.78 -17.26 -33.54
C PHE A 12 -19.85 -16.45 -32.76
N GLU A 13 -21.12 -16.84 -32.92
CA GLU A 13 -22.32 -16.35 -32.21
C GLU A 13 -22.53 -16.91 -30.78
N SER A 14 -21.53 -17.56 -30.17
CA SER A 14 -21.69 -18.11 -28.80
C SER A 14 -21.23 -17.12 -27.72
N SER A 15 -21.88 -17.12 -26.56
CA SER A 15 -21.47 -16.30 -25.39
C SER A 15 -19.99 -16.52 -25.03
N ARG A 16 -19.48 -17.74 -25.21
CA ARG A 16 -18.07 -18.11 -25.01
C ARG A 16 -17.13 -17.43 -26.00
N ALA A 17 -17.56 -17.22 -27.24
CA ALA A 17 -16.78 -16.48 -28.22
C ALA A 17 -16.81 -14.97 -28.01
N GLN A 18 -17.94 -14.44 -27.55
CA GLN A 18 -18.05 -13.03 -27.15
C GLN A 18 -17.05 -12.70 -26.04
N ARG A 19 -16.92 -13.55 -25.01
CA ARG A 19 -15.95 -13.33 -23.91
C ARG A 19 -14.50 -13.46 -24.38
N ARG A 20 -14.20 -14.32 -25.35
CA ARG A 20 -12.86 -14.41 -25.95
C ARG A 20 -12.51 -13.17 -26.75
N ARG A 21 -13.45 -12.65 -27.55
CA ARG A 21 -13.26 -11.40 -28.32
C ARG A 21 -13.05 -10.22 -27.39
N GLU A 22 -13.81 -10.15 -26.30
CA GLU A 22 -13.67 -9.08 -25.33
C GLU A 22 -12.33 -9.12 -24.58
N LEU A 23 -11.90 -10.30 -24.12
CA LEU A 23 -10.56 -10.48 -23.54
C LEU A 23 -9.44 -10.09 -24.51
N LEU A 24 -9.58 -10.42 -25.79
CA LEU A 24 -8.62 -10.03 -26.83
C LEU A 24 -8.63 -8.53 -27.08
N ARG A 25 -9.81 -7.90 -27.14
CA ARG A 25 -9.95 -6.45 -27.32
C ARG A 25 -9.22 -5.70 -26.20
N ILE A 26 -9.50 -6.05 -24.95
CA ILE A 26 -8.86 -5.45 -23.77
C ILE A 26 -7.35 -5.71 -23.79
N ALA A 27 -6.91 -6.92 -24.14
CA ALA A 27 -5.47 -7.23 -24.23
C ALA A 27 -4.74 -6.44 -25.35
N VAL A 28 -5.43 -6.06 -26.42
CA VAL A 28 -4.88 -5.22 -27.50
C VAL A 28 -4.84 -3.75 -27.09
N GLU A 29 -5.81 -3.27 -26.33
CA GLU A 29 -5.87 -1.91 -25.79
C GLU A 29 -4.81 -1.67 -24.70
N HIS A 30 -4.35 -2.73 -24.03
CA HIS A 30 -3.35 -2.70 -22.96
C HIS A 30 -2.09 -3.52 -23.32
N PRO A 31 -1.26 -3.05 -24.28
CA PRO A 31 -0.07 -3.77 -24.75
C PRO A 31 0.99 -3.98 -23.65
N GLU A 32 0.98 -3.15 -22.60
CA GLU A 32 1.80 -3.29 -21.39
C GLU A 32 1.44 -4.52 -20.54
N GLY A 33 0.25 -5.09 -20.76
CA GLY A 33 -0.30 -6.22 -20.03
C GLY A 33 -1.08 -5.79 -18.78
N LEU A 34 -2.06 -6.61 -18.40
CA LEU A 34 -2.90 -6.39 -17.23
C LEU A 34 -2.77 -7.56 -16.24
N PRO A 35 -2.94 -7.31 -14.92
CA PRO A 35 -3.12 -8.38 -13.96
C PRO A 35 -4.28 -9.30 -14.37
N ARG A 36 -4.06 -10.61 -14.28
CA ARG A 36 -5.03 -11.64 -14.69
C ARG A 36 -6.44 -11.39 -14.13
N GLN A 37 -6.55 -11.05 -12.84
CA GLN A 37 -7.84 -10.80 -12.20
C GLN A 37 -8.53 -9.53 -12.72
N THR A 38 -7.77 -8.49 -13.05
CA THR A 38 -8.30 -7.25 -13.65
C THR A 38 -8.82 -7.51 -15.06
N LEU A 39 -8.05 -8.23 -15.88
CA LEU A 39 -8.47 -8.63 -17.22
C LEU A 39 -9.78 -9.44 -17.21
N LEU A 40 -9.91 -10.41 -16.30
CA LEU A 40 -11.13 -11.22 -16.19
C LEU A 40 -12.36 -10.40 -15.72
N ARG A 41 -12.16 -9.43 -14.82
CA ARG A 41 -13.24 -8.52 -14.38
C ARG A 41 -13.72 -7.62 -15.51
N LEU A 42 -12.79 -6.97 -16.23
CA LEU A 42 -13.13 -6.06 -17.33
C LEU A 42 -13.86 -6.79 -18.47
N ALA A 43 -13.51 -8.06 -18.71
CA ALA A 43 -14.19 -8.91 -19.69
C ALA A 43 -15.46 -9.60 -19.15
N GLU A 44 -15.91 -9.26 -17.93
CA GLU A 44 -17.06 -9.86 -17.23
C GLU A 44 -17.05 -11.40 -17.27
N SER A 45 -15.87 -11.98 -17.10
CA SER A 45 -15.67 -13.42 -17.22
C SER A 45 -15.66 -14.10 -15.87
N ALA A 46 -16.65 -14.96 -15.63
CA ALA A 46 -16.76 -15.73 -14.39
C ALA A 46 -15.77 -16.90 -14.29
N SER A 47 -14.99 -17.20 -15.34
CA SER A 47 -14.05 -18.34 -15.34
C SER A 47 -12.84 -18.10 -16.23
N ASP A 48 -11.75 -18.81 -15.98
CA ASP A 48 -10.54 -18.75 -16.81
C ASP A 48 -10.66 -19.49 -18.16
N SER A 49 -11.77 -20.19 -18.43
CA SER A 49 -11.88 -21.04 -19.61
C SER A 49 -11.62 -20.30 -20.94
N PRO A 50 -12.17 -19.08 -21.14
CA PRO A 50 -11.86 -18.25 -22.30
C PRO A 50 -10.38 -17.85 -22.36
N LEU A 51 -9.80 -17.41 -21.24
CA LEU A 51 -8.39 -17.00 -21.14
C LEU A 51 -7.42 -18.15 -21.44
N LYS A 52 -7.68 -19.36 -20.90
CA LYS A 52 -6.90 -20.58 -21.21
C LYS A 52 -6.95 -20.93 -22.69
N THR A 53 -8.09 -20.69 -23.35
CA THR A 53 -8.22 -20.92 -24.79
C THR A 53 -7.33 -19.94 -25.57
N LEU A 54 -7.33 -18.67 -25.19
CA LEU A 54 -6.49 -17.64 -25.81
C LEU A 54 -4.99 -17.90 -25.61
N LEU A 55 -4.60 -18.39 -24.43
CA LEU A 55 -3.23 -18.81 -24.13
C LEU A 55 -2.81 -20.00 -25.00
N LYS A 56 -3.67 -21.02 -25.12
CA LYS A 56 -3.41 -22.19 -26.00
C LYS A 56 -3.31 -21.80 -27.48
N ALA A 57 -4.09 -20.82 -27.91
CA ALA A 57 -4.06 -20.30 -29.27
C ALA A 57 -2.85 -19.39 -29.54
N GLY A 58 -2.02 -19.07 -28.53
CA GLY A 58 -0.86 -18.19 -28.67
C GLY A 58 -1.21 -16.72 -28.91
N LEU A 59 -2.46 -16.32 -28.66
CA LEU A 59 -2.93 -14.96 -28.91
C LEU A 59 -2.63 -14.01 -27.74
N VAL A 60 -2.45 -14.57 -26.54
CA VAL A 60 -2.01 -13.87 -25.32
C VAL A 60 -0.92 -14.69 -24.64
N ARG A 61 -0.06 -14.03 -23.85
CA ARG A 61 0.98 -14.68 -23.03
C ARG A 61 0.77 -14.32 -21.57
N LEU A 62 1.09 -15.23 -20.66
CA LEU A 62 1.21 -14.93 -19.24
C LEU A 62 2.69 -14.69 -18.92
N GLU A 63 2.95 -13.58 -18.27
CA GLU A 63 4.26 -13.29 -17.70
C GLU A 63 4.12 -13.08 -16.19
N MET A 64 5.09 -13.61 -15.45
CA MET A 64 5.28 -13.22 -14.07
C MET A 64 6.05 -11.91 -14.09
N ARG A 65 5.38 -10.81 -13.76
CA ARG A 65 6.02 -9.50 -13.52
C ARG A 65 5.93 -9.23 -12.04
N GLU A 66 7.01 -8.70 -11.46
CA GLU A 66 6.88 -8.00 -10.19
C GLU A 66 5.96 -6.82 -10.43
N ASP A 67 4.92 -6.71 -9.61
CA ASP A 67 3.86 -5.74 -9.79
C ASP A 67 4.41 -4.33 -9.47
N GLU A 68 5.05 -3.69 -10.44
CA GLU A 68 5.32 -2.26 -10.39
C GLU A 68 4.07 -1.43 -10.75
N SER A 69 2.99 -2.10 -11.20
CA SER A 69 1.74 -1.40 -11.48
C SER A 69 1.28 -0.72 -10.19
N ASP A 70 0.96 0.55 -10.34
CA ASP A 70 0.86 1.49 -9.25
C ASP A 70 -0.47 1.29 -8.52
N VAL A 71 -0.66 0.14 -7.86
CA VAL A 71 -1.77 -0.12 -6.91
C VAL A 71 -1.83 0.98 -5.83
N PHE A 72 -0.73 1.74 -5.69
CA PHE A 72 -0.56 2.87 -4.80
C PHE A 72 -1.13 4.20 -5.33
N ARG A 73 -1.47 4.34 -6.62
CA ARG A 73 -1.87 5.65 -7.21
C ARG A 73 -3.34 6.01 -7.04
N ASP A 74 -4.25 5.03 -7.04
CA ASP A 74 -5.71 5.27 -7.12
C ASP A 74 -6.45 5.11 -5.77
N LEU A 75 -5.72 5.11 -4.65
CA LEU A 75 -6.36 5.20 -3.35
C LEU A 75 -6.69 6.67 -3.09
N ASP A 76 -7.97 7.03 -3.19
CA ASP A 76 -8.50 8.31 -2.68
C ASP A 76 -8.10 8.43 -1.20
N LEU A 77 -7.06 9.23 -0.95
CA LEU A 77 -6.63 9.55 0.40
C LEU A 77 -7.47 10.71 0.89
N ASP A 78 -8.52 10.39 1.64
CA ASP A 78 -9.22 11.39 2.43
C ASP A 78 -8.41 11.65 3.70
N TYR A 79 -7.65 12.74 3.66
CA TYR A 79 -6.98 13.25 4.84
C TYR A 79 -8.00 14.05 5.65
N GLY A 80 -8.59 13.45 6.68
CA GLY A 80 -9.49 14.15 7.59
C GLY A 80 -8.87 15.43 8.17
N ASP A 81 -9.69 16.30 8.76
CA ASP A 81 -9.25 17.63 9.20
C ASP A 81 -7.96 17.59 10.05
N ALA A 82 -6.97 18.38 9.62
CA ALA A 82 -5.70 18.55 10.32
C ALA A 82 -5.65 19.93 11.00
N PRO A 83 -5.36 20.00 12.30
CA PRO A 83 -5.13 21.28 12.95
C PRO A 83 -3.89 21.97 12.34
N PRO A 84 -3.86 23.31 12.28
CA PRO A 84 -2.69 24.02 11.78
C PRO A 84 -1.47 23.73 12.66
N LEU A 85 -0.34 23.43 12.02
CA LEU A 85 0.92 23.23 12.71
C LEU A 85 1.42 24.54 13.31
N MET A 86 1.94 24.46 14.54
CA MET A 86 2.67 25.56 15.17
C MET A 86 3.98 25.84 14.41
N PRO A 87 4.58 27.04 14.53
CA PRO A 87 5.77 27.40 13.76
C PRO A 87 6.93 26.39 13.86
N ASP A 88 7.17 25.84 15.05
CA ASP A 88 8.24 24.88 15.30
C ASP A 88 7.93 23.51 14.68
N GLN A 89 6.68 23.06 14.80
CA GLN A 89 6.18 21.83 14.17
C GLN A 89 6.27 21.94 12.65
N HIS A 90 5.89 23.09 12.08
CA HIS A 90 5.98 23.35 10.64
C HIS A 90 7.42 23.28 10.14
N ARG A 91 8.40 23.87 10.87
CA ARG A 91 9.82 23.76 10.50
C ARG A 91 10.32 22.32 10.55
N ALA A 92 9.94 21.56 11.57
CA ALA A 92 10.30 20.15 11.68
C ALA A 92 9.70 19.32 10.53
N ALA A 93 8.40 19.48 10.27
CA ALA A 93 7.69 18.77 9.21
C ALA A 93 8.22 19.13 7.82
N ALA A 94 8.55 20.41 7.57
CA ALA A 94 9.18 20.84 6.33
C ALA A 94 10.56 20.21 6.12
N THR A 95 11.38 20.14 7.18
CA THR A 95 12.71 19.53 7.11
C THR A 95 12.62 18.03 6.78
N ILE A 96 11.67 17.32 7.38
CA ILE A 96 11.40 15.90 7.08
C ILE A 96 10.88 15.76 5.64
N GLY A 97 9.92 16.62 5.24
CA GLY A 97 9.35 16.64 3.88
C GLY A 97 10.41 16.78 2.79
N SER A 98 11.33 17.75 2.92
CA SER A 98 12.42 17.92 1.95
C SER A 98 13.35 16.71 1.87
N ALA A 99 13.54 15.98 2.98
CA ALA A 99 14.31 14.74 2.94
C ALA A 99 13.57 13.62 2.23
N LEU A 100 12.25 13.47 2.46
CA LEU A 100 11.40 12.52 1.75
C LEU A 100 11.43 12.75 0.23
N GLU A 101 11.25 14.01 -0.19
CA GLU A 101 11.30 14.44 -1.60
C GLU A 101 12.65 14.13 -2.25
N SER A 102 13.76 14.31 -1.51
CA SER A 102 15.10 14.03 -2.03
C SER A 102 15.37 12.55 -2.35
N GLY A 103 14.53 11.63 -1.84
CA GLY A 103 14.70 10.18 -2.01
C GLY A 103 15.92 9.58 -1.31
N ARG A 104 16.67 10.37 -0.52
CA ARG A 104 17.85 9.89 0.24
C ARG A 104 17.47 9.53 1.67
N HIS A 105 18.08 8.46 2.17
CA HIS A 105 17.97 8.10 3.57
C HIS A 105 18.51 9.20 4.48
N ARG A 106 17.74 9.56 5.51
CA ARG A 106 18.14 10.51 6.56
C ARG A 106 17.44 10.19 7.87
N GLY A 107 18.22 10.15 8.96
CA GLY A 107 17.71 10.03 10.32
C GLY A 107 17.43 11.40 10.94
N PHE A 108 16.40 11.47 11.78
CA PHE A 108 16.01 12.65 12.52
C PHE A 108 15.66 12.29 13.96
N LEU A 109 15.99 13.17 14.89
CA LEU A 109 15.47 13.14 16.25
C LEU A 109 14.50 14.31 16.42
N LEU A 110 13.20 14.01 16.59
CA LEU A 110 12.20 15.02 16.91
C LEU A 110 12.11 15.20 18.43
N HIS A 111 12.90 16.12 18.96
CA HIS A 111 12.92 16.39 20.39
C HIS A 111 11.80 17.36 20.80
N GLY A 112 11.01 16.96 21.79
CA GLY A 112 9.95 17.80 22.36
C GLY A 112 9.31 17.11 23.56
N VAL A 113 8.89 17.91 24.55
CA VAL A 113 8.19 17.41 25.74
C VAL A 113 6.82 16.80 25.38
N THR A 114 6.24 16.00 26.26
CA THR A 114 4.87 15.50 26.11
C THR A 114 3.89 16.66 25.90
N GLY A 115 2.93 16.50 24.99
CA GLY A 115 1.96 17.55 24.67
C GLY A 115 2.47 18.65 23.72
N SER A 116 3.76 18.66 23.33
CA SER A 116 4.30 19.61 22.34
C SER A 116 3.80 19.38 20.90
N GLY A 117 3.00 18.34 20.68
CA GLY A 117 2.39 18.02 19.38
C GLY A 117 3.32 17.31 18.39
N LYS A 118 4.31 16.53 18.88
CA LYS A 118 5.15 15.66 18.04
C LYS A 118 4.32 14.79 17.08
N THR A 119 3.18 14.27 17.57
CA THR A 119 2.26 13.48 16.76
C THR A 119 1.77 14.22 15.51
N GLU A 120 1.50 15.53 15.56
CA GLU A 120 1.07 16.26 14.35
C GLU A 120 2.19 16.38 13.31
N VAL A 121 3.45 16.45 13.75
CA VAL A 121 4.61 16.38 12.85
C VAL A 121 4.70 14.99 12.19
N TYR A 122 4.44 13.92 12.96
CA TYR A 122 4.40 12.56 12.41
C TYR A 122 3.29 12.42 11.35
N LEU A 123 2.08 12.90 11.66
CA LEU A 123 0.94 12.83 10.76
C LEU A 123 1.19 13.63 9.47
N ASP A 124 1.78 14.83 9.54
CA ASP A 124 2.13 15.60 8.33
C ASP A 124 3.24 14.91 7.52
N ALA A 125 4.24 14.32 8.17
CA ALA A 125 5.30 13.56 7.49
C ALA A 125 4.75 12.32 6.77
N ILE A 126 3.81 11.60 7.40
CA ILE A 126 3.13 10.45 6.77
C ILE A 126 2.30 10.91 5.57
N ARG A 127 1.54 11.99 5.70
CA ARG A 127 0.77 12.58 4.59
C ARG A 127 1.68 12.85 3.39
N ARG A 128 2.79 13.58 3.59
CA ARG A 128 3.77 13.86 2.53
C ARG A 128 4.40 12.59 1.95
N CYS A 129 4.65 11.57 2.78
CA CYS A 129 5.16 10.27 2.33
C CYS A 129 4.15 9.59 1.38
N LEU A 130 2.87 9.59 1.75
CA LEU A 130 1.78 9.05 0.95
C LEU A 130 1.56 9.84 -0.35
N ASP A 131 1.64 11.17 -0.31
CA ASP A 131 1.56 12.06 -1.48
C ASP A 131 2.65 11.76 -2.52
N LEU A 132 3.81 11.25 -2.07
CA LEU A 132 4.90 10.77 -2.93
C LEU A 132 4.70 9.32 -3.43
N GLY A 133 3.53 8.71 -3.19
CA GLY A 133 3.23 7.34 -3.58
C GLY A 133 4.00 6.28 -2.77
N ARG A 134 4.49 6.64 -1.58
CA ARG A 134 5.27 5.76 -0.70
C ARG A 134 4.45 5.33 0.52
N ALA A 135 4.91 4.31 1.24
CA ALA A 135 4.28 3.77 2.44
C ALA A 135 5.03 4.19 3.72
N ALA A 136 4.37 4.05 4.88
CA ALA A 136 4.94 4.37 6.18
C ALA A 136 4.75 3.25 7.22
N ILE A 137 5.73 3.09 8.11
CA ILE A 137 5.61 2.30 9.33
C ILE A 137 5.67 3.25 10.53
N VAL A 138 4.75 3.09 11.46
CA VAL A 138 4.72 3.80 12.75
C VAL A 138 4.87 2.78 13.86
N MET A 139 6.00 2.84 14.54
CA MET A 139 6.32 2.02 15.69
C MET A 139 6.01 2.81 16.95
N VAL A 140 5.06 2.33 17.75
CA VAL A 140 4.69 2.92 19.05
C VAL A 140 4.94 1.88 20.15
N PRO A 141 5.18 2.28 21.41
CA PRO A 141 5.22 1.32 22.51
C PRO A 141 3.92 0.50 22.57
N GLU A 142 3.99 -0.79 22.90
CA GLU A 142 2.81 -1.68 22.89
C GLU A 142 1.68 -1.17 23.80
N ILE A 143 2.04 -0.61 24.95
CA ILE A 143 1.12 0.02 25.90
C ILE A 143 0.49 1.33 25.39
N SER A 144 1.13 1.98 24.40
CA SER A 144 0.69 3.25 23.81
C SER A 144 -0.19 3.06 22.58
N LEU A 145 -0.35 1.83 22.10
CA LEU A 145 -1.25 1.46 21.02
C LEU A 145 -2.70 1.36 21.53
N THR A 146 -3.17 2.43 22.15
CA THR A 146 -4.54 2.54 22.65
C THR A 146 -5.53 2.75 21.49
N PRO A 147 -6.83 2.45 21.69
CA PRO A 147 -7.86 2.77 20.70
C PRO A 147 -7.83 4.24 20.27
N GLN A 148 -7.56 5.17 21.19
CA GLN A 148 -7.44 6.59 20.88
C GLN A 148 -6.29 6.91 19.90
N THR A 149 -5.13 6.26 20.08
CA THR A 149 -4.01 6.40 19.15
C THR A 149 -4.43 5.89 17.78
N ILE A 150 -5.03 4.68 17.71
CA ILE A 150 -5.48 4.07 16.45
C ILE A 150 -6.51 4.96 15.75
N GLU A 151 -7.56 5.38 16.45
CA GLU A 151 -8.62 6.26 15.93
C GLU A 151 -8.06 7.57 15.38
N ARG A 152 -7.01 8.13 16.00
CA ARG A 152 -6.35 9.34 15.49
C ARG A 152 -5.67 9.12 14.14
N PHE A 153 -5.02 7.98 13.94
CA PHE A 153 -4.44 7.65 12.64
C PHE A 153 -5.52 7.27 11.62
N GLU A 154 -6.54 6.53 12.03
CA GLU A 154 -7.66 6.16 11.16
C GLU A 154 -8.46 7.38 10.70
N SER A 155 -8.77 8.32 11.59
CA SER A 155 -9.45 9.58 11.23
C SER A 155 -8.62 10.45 10.30
N ARG A 156 -7.28 10.39 10.36
CA ARG A 156 -6.40 11.18 9.49
C ARG A 156 -6.16 10.54 8.12
N PHE A 157 -6.23 9.22 7.99
CA PHE A 157 -5.81 8.53 6.76
C PHE A 157 -6.82 7.52 6.20
N GLY A 158 -7.92 7.25 6.91
CA GLY A 158 -9.00 6.32 6.54
C GLY A 158 -8.62 4.83 6.55
N SER A 159 -7.39 4.47 6.16
CA SER A 159 -6.97 3.09 5.94
C SER A 159 -5.56 2.82 6.50
N VAL A 160 -5.49 2.38 7.76
CA VAL A 160 -4.25 1.96 8.43
C VAL A 160 -4.33 0.48 8.82
N ALA A 161 -3.20 -0.23 8.74
CA ALA A 161 -3.07 -1.58 9.24
C ALA A 161 -2.52 -1.56 10.65
N VAL A 162 -3.33 -1.97 11.62
CA VAL A 162 -2.90 -2.10 13.00
C VAL A 162 -2.37 -3.52 13.21
N LEU A 163 -1.17 -3.64 13.76
CA LEU A 163 -0.51 -4.90 14.08
C LEU A 163 -0.20 -4.92 15.58
N HIS A 164 -0.76 -5.87 16.33
CA HIS A 164 -0.46 -6.05 17.75
C HIS A 164 -0.69 -7.48 18.23
N SER A 165 -0.25 -7.78 19.45
CA SER A 165 -0.34 -9.10 20.08
C SER A 165 -1.77 -9.57 20.31
N HIS A 166 -2.72 -8.67 20.55
CA HIS A 166 -4.13 -9.00 20.78
C HIS A 166 -4.92 -9.43 19.52
N LEU A 167 -4.31 -9.39 18.32
CA LEU A 167 -4.96 -9.89 17.11
C LEU A 167 -4.90 -11.42 17.05
N THR A 168 -5.99 -12.04 16.61
CA THR A 168 -5.98 -13.44 16.22
C THR A 168 -5.08 -13.66 14.99
N ASP A 169 -4.65 -14.89 14.75
CA ASP A 169 -3.84 -15.24 13.57
C ASP A 169 -4.53 -14.88 12.25
N ALA A 170 -5.85 -15.07 12.19
CA ALA A 170 -6.65 -14.73 11.01
C ALA A 170 -6.70 -13.21 10.76
N GLU A 171 -6.88 -12.40 11.81
CA GLU A 171 -6.88 -10.95 11.71
C GLU A 171 -5.50 -10.41 11.32
N ARG A 172 -4.44 -10.90 11.98
CA ARG A 172 -3.07 -10.54 11.65
C ARG A 172 -2.71 -10.91 10.21
N ALA A 173 -3.08 -12.10 9.74
CA ALA A 173 -2.88 -12.53 8.36
C ALA A 173 -3.65 -11.63 7.37
N ARG A 174 -4.87 -11.21 7.71
CA ARG A 174 -5.64 -10.25 6.91
C ARG A 174 -4.93 -8.90 6.81
N GLN A 175 -4.45 -8.35 7.93
CA GLN A 175 -3.71 -7.08 7.94
C GLN A 175 -2.44 -7.17 7.09
N TRP A 176 -1.70 -8.27 7.24
CA TRP A 176 -0.52 -8.57 6.43
C TRP A 176 -0.83 -8.60 4.94
N GLN A 177 -1.92 -9.25 4.54
CA GLN A 177 -2.32 -9.33 3.14
C GLN A 177 -2.74 -7.96 2.58
N LEU A 178 -3.43 -7.14 3.38
CA LEU A 178 -3.82 -5.77 2.99
C LEU A 178 -2.60 -4.87 2.78
N LEU A 179 -1.59 -4.98 3.64
CA LEU A 179 -0.31 -4.28 3.48
C LEU A 179 0.45 -4.76 2.25
N ARG A 180 0.60 -6.08 2.10
CA ARG A 180 1.32 -6.70 0.99
C ARG A 180 0.71 -6.38 -0.38
N SER A 181 -0.63 -6.30 -0.43
CA SER A 181 -1.36 -5.95 -1.66
C SER A 181 -1.43 -4.44 -1.92
N GLY A 182 -0.91 -3.59 -1.03
CA GLY A 182 -0.97 -2.13 -1.17
C GLY A 182 -2.32 -1.51 -0.79
N GLN A 183 -3.34 -2.30 -0.42
CA GLN A 183 -4.65 -1.79 0.04
C GLN A 183 -4.55 -0.96 1.33
N ARG A 184 -3.50 -1.20 2.13
CA ARG A 184 -3.12 -0.36 3.27
C ARG A 184 -1.68 0.08 3.10
N ARG A 185 -1.43 1.38 3.26
CA ARG A 185 -0.09 1.99 3.05
C ARG A 185 0.58 2.44 4.34
N ILE A 186 -0.12 2.34 5.46
CA ILE A 186 0.41 2.65 6.79
C ILE A 186 0.30 1.38 7.64
N ALA A 187 1.42 0.95 8.23
CA ALA A 187 1.43 -0.05 9.28
C ALA A 187 1.69 0.64 10.63
N ILE A 188 0.90 0.33 11.65
CA ILE A 188 1.04 0.85 13.00
C ILE A 188 1.13 -0.33 13.96
N GLY A 189 2.09 -0.32 14.88
CA GLY A 189 2.18 -1.36 15.90
C GLY A 189 3.40 -1.24 16.79
N PRO A 190 3.64 -2.23 17.66
CA PRO A 190 4.82 -2.29 18.49
C PRO A 190 6.04 -2.67 17.66
N ARG A 191 7.12 -3.10 18.33
CA ARG A 191 8.39 -3.40 17.68
C ARG A 191 8.28 -4.34 16.46
N SER A 192 7.36 -5.30 16.51
CA SER A 192 7.13 -6.27 15.42
C SER A 192 6.59 -5.65 14.13
N ALA A 193 6.04 -4.43 14.17
CA ALA A 193 5.55 -3.72 12.99
C ALA A 193 6.66 -3.41 11.97
N VAL A 194 7.93 -3.39 12.38
CA VAL A 194 9.07 -3.24 11.45
C VAL A 194 9.13 -4.34 10.39
N PHE A 195 8.54 -5.52 10.66
CA PHE A 195 8.47 -6.64 9.73
C PHE A 195 7.21 -6.62 8.84
N ALA A 196 6.42 -5.56 8.91
CA ALA A 196 5.25 -5.38 8.07
C ALA A 196 5.64 -5.41 6.58
N PRO A 197 4.94 -6.16 5.72
CA PRO A 197 5.25 -6.26 4.30
C PRO A 197 4.74 -5.03 3.53
N VAL A 198 5.32 -3.86 3.81
CA VAL A 198 4.96 -2.59 3.17
C VAL A 198 5.75 -2.39 1.87
N GLY A 199 5.04 -2.22 0.75
CA GLY A 199 5.65 -1.86 -0.53
C GLY A 199 6.02 -0.37 -0.58
N LYS A 200 7.05 0.00 -1.35
CA LYS A 200 7.50 1.40 -1.55
C LYS A 200 7.71 2.17 -0.22
N LEU A 201 8.33 1.55 0.79
CA LEU A 201 8.56 2.16 2.11
C LEU A 201 9.37 3.46 1.99
N GLY A 202 8.80 4.57 2.46
CA GLY A 202 9.44 5.89 2.44
C GLY A 202 9.71 6.49 3.82
N LEU A 203 8.99 6.03 4.85
CA LEU A 203 9.08 6.60 6.19
C LEU A 203 8.92 5.53 7.27
N ILE A 204 9.81 5.56 8.27
CA ILE A 204 9.66 4.82 9.53
C ILE A 204 9.66 5.86 10.65
N ILE A 205 8.63 5.83 11.48
CA ILE A 205 8.53 6.64 12.70
C ILE A 205 8.68 5.71 13.89
N LEU A 206 9.55 6.08 14.82
CA LEU A 206 9.73 5.42 16.10
C LEU A 206 9.31 6.40 17.20
N ASP A 207 8.14 6.17 17.79
CA ASP A 207 7.65 7.00 18.89
C ASP A 207 8.22 6.52 20.22
N GLU A 208 8.50 7.46 21.11
CA GLU A 208 9.14 7.22 22.41
C GLU A 208 10.41 6.34 22.32
N GLU A 209 11.33 6.68 21.40
CA GLU A 209 12.59 5.93 21.13
C GLU A 209 13.44 5.64 22.37
N HIS A 210 13.30 6.43 23.43
CA HIS A 210 13.99 6.24 24.70
C HIS A 210 13.47 5.04 25.51
N GLU A 211 12.27 4.53 25.21
CA GLU A 211 11.68 3.36 25.86
C GLU A 211 12.52 2.09 25.61
N ASN A 212 12.84 1.37 26.68
CA ASN A 212 13.61 0.14 26.58
C ASN A 212 12.86 -1.00 25.86
N THR A 213 11.57 -0.86 25.61
CA THR A 213 10.72 -1.83 24.91
C THR A 213 11.16 -2.08 23.45
N PHE A 214 11.91 -1.15 22.85
CA PHE A 214 12.51 -1.37 21.53
C PHE A 214 13.81 -2.19 21.57
N LYS A 215 14.45 -2.34 22.73
CA LYS A 215 15.66 -3.16 22.91
C LYS A 215 15.27 -4.58 23.32
N GLN A 216 15.53 -5.56 22.46
CA GLN A 216 15.32 -6.98 22.82
C GLN A 216 16.23 -7.36 23.97
N GLN A 217 15.66 -7.87 25.06
CA GLN A 217 16.45 -8.55 26.09
C GLN A 217 16.64 -10.05 25.80
N ASN A 218 15.85 -10.66 24.89
CA ASN A 218 15.92 -12.08 24.54
C ASN A 218 16.40 -12.31 23.09
N THR A 219 17.28 -13.29 22.90
CA THR A 219 17.87 -13.75 21.62
C THR A 219 16.79 -14.23 20.61
N PRO A 220 16.96 -14.05 19.27
CA PRO A 220 18.11 -13.49 18.54
C PRO A 220 18.06 -11.97 18.45
N ARG A 221 19.25 -11.36 18.36
CA ARG A 221 19.46 -9.91 18.24
C ARG A 221 19.49 -9.49 16.78
#